data_AF-A0A6S6LYG8-F1
#
_entry.id   AF-A0A6S6LYG8-F1
#
_cell.length_a   1.000
_cell.length_b   1.000
_cell.length_c   1.000
_cell.angle_alpha   90.00
_cell.angle_beta   90.00
_cell.angle_gamma   90.00
#
_symmetry.space_group_name_H-M   'P 1'
#
loop_
_entity.id
_entity.type
_entity.pdbx_description
1 polymer ?
#
loop_
_entity_poly.entity_id
_entity_poly.type
_entity_poly.pdbx_seq_one_letter_code
_entity_poly.pdbx_strand_id
1 'polypeptide(L)'
;MEPGRTEKRGYVYILVNPSFTGFVKIGKTIHEPEVRARQLSAVSGVPAPYAVAWDVLVNDCDHVERLIHQHLAETRSRRDREFFATPLKNAIAVASTIAAPFLCEPENLASNVPLQPLAVPEQPEVASRPKRVRREGPEELIAVAEDCPVNRAEAPPKGNPKTIARLGYEILIEHPYKYTEREFFYELHAVRRKRPDLNYESYNIKRAQIVKVHGWGIHRDQDGKLALVAMESPRYKELQATIKTSKAYRTNKAPSGLELE
;
A
#
# COMPACT_ATOMS: atom_id res chain seq x y z
N MET A 1 3.75 -36.26 28.07
CA MET A 1 3.99 -36.23 26.62
C MET A 1 2.62 -36.10 25.98
N GLU A 2 2.29 -34.91 25.48
CA GLU A 2 0.99 -34.63 24.87
C GLU A 2 1.04 -34.90 23.36
N PRO A 3 -0.01 -35.46 22.74
CA PRO A 3 0.06 -36.08 21.42
C PRO A 3 -0.15 -35.06 20.30
N GLY A 4 0.66 -35.15 19.23
CA GLY A 4 0.25 -34.83 17.86
C GLY A 4 -0.27 -33.41 17.58
N ARG A 5 0.39 -32.36 18.08
CA ARG A 5 0.07 -30.99 17.67
C ARG A 5 0.56 -30.76 16.23
N THR A 6 -0.32 -30.88 15.26
CA THR A 6 -0.02 -30.47 13.87
C THR A 6 0.19 -28.96 13.84
N GLU A 7 1.44 -28.52 13.78
CA GLU A 7 1.79 -27.11 13.62
C GLU A 7 1.24 -26.62 12.29
N LYS A 8 0.20 -25.79 12.35
CA LYS A 8 -0.45 -25.27 11.15
C LYS A 8 0.06 -23.88 10.86
N ARG A 9 1.09 -23.81 10.02
CA ARG A 9 1.65 -22.54 9.55
C ARG A 9 0.56 -21.75 8.82
N GLY A 10 0.42 -20.48 9.16
CA GLY A 10 -0.57 -19.61 8.54
C GLY A 10 -0.57 -18.20 9.13
N TYR A 11 -1.47 -17.38 8.65
CA TYR A 11 -1.64 -16.00 9.10
C TYR A 11 -2.69 -15.90 10.18
N VAL A 12 -2.42 -15.06 11.17
CA VAL A 12 -3.42 -14.49 12.07
C VAL A 12 -3.63 -13.04 11.68
N TYR A 13 -4.88 -12.59 11.59
CA TYR A 13 -5.22 -11.26 11.08
C TYR A 13 -6.27 -10.55 11.95
N ILE A 14 -6.31 -9.23 11.82
CA ILE A 14 -7.34 -8.34 12.33
C ILE A 14 -7.98 -7.61 11.15
N LEU A 15 -9.28 -7.77 10.97
CA LEU A 15 -10.07 -7.07 9.96
C LEU A 15 -10.89 -5.94 10.60
N VAL A 16 -11.03 -4.86 9.84
CA VAL A 16 -11.91 -3.74 10.15
C VAL A 16 -12.96 -3.59 9.06
N ASN A 17 -14.11 -3.06 9.43
CA ASN A 17 -15.20 -2.77 8.51
C ASN A 17 -15.77 -1.39 8.88
N PRO A 18 -15.84 -0.43 7.93
CA PRO A 18 -16.35 0.92 8.21
C PRO A 18 -17.77 0.94 8.79
N SER A 19 -18.61 -0.04 8.46
CA SER A 19 -19.97 -0.14 8.99
C SER A 19 -20.07 -0.76 10.38
N PHE A 20 -19.00 -1.42 10.86
CA PHE A 20 -18.93 -2.01 12.20
C PHE A 20 -17.97 -1.21 13.08
N THR A 21 -18.29 0.08 13.28
CA THR A 21 -17.48 0.98 14.11
C THR A 21 -17.34 0.46 15.55
N GLY A 22 -16.14 0.58 16.12
CA GLY A 22 -15.84 0.09 17.47
C GLY A 22 -15.62 -1.42 17.59
N PHE A 23 -15.74 -2.18 16.48
CA PHE A 23 -15.49 -3.61 16.45
C PHE A 23 -14.33 -3.96 15.53
N VAL A 24 -13.57 -4.98 15.93
CA VAL A 24 -12.59 -5.64 15.08
C VAL A 24 -12.92 -7.12 14.96
N LYS A 25 -12.62 -7.72 13.80
CA LYS A 25 -12.73 -9.16 13.59
C LYS A 25 -11.35 -9.79 13.63
N ILE A 26 -11.11 -10.74 14.51
CA ILE A 26 -9.81 -11.42 14.64
C ILE A 26 -9.97 -12.85 14.13
N GLY A 27 -9.17 -13.25 13.16
CA GLY A 27 -9.26 -14.60 12.60
C GLY A 27 -7.93 -15.11 12.10
N LYS A 28 -7.98 -16.25 11.42
CA LYS A 28 -6.83 -16.94 10.87
C LYS A 28 -7.10 -17.48 9.47
N THR A 29 -6.03 -17.75 8.73
CA THR A 29 -6.07 -18.34 7.40
C THR A 29 -4.74 -19.02 7.08
N ILE A 30 -4.76 -20.03 6.22
CA ILE A 30 -3.54 -20.64 5.67
C ILE A 30 -3.04 -19.91 4.40
N HIS A 31 -3.92 -19.11 3.78
CA HIS A 31 -3.64 -18.31 2.58
C HIS A 31 -3.50 -16.83 2.93
N GLU A 32 -3.26 -15.96 1.95
CA GLU A 32 -3.14 -14.51 2.16
C GLU A 32 -4.43 -13.91 2.81
N PRO A 33 -4.31 -13.14 3.91
CA PRO A 33 -5.44 -12.53 4.63
C PRO A 33 -6.36 -11.66 3.76
N GLU A 34 -5.83 -11.01 2.74
CA GLU A 34 -6.57 -10.16 1.79
C GLU A 34 -7.57 -10.98 0.96
N VAL A 35 -7.23 -12.22 0.63
CA VAL A 35 -8.16 -13.14 -0.04
C VAL A 35 -9.33 -13.44 0.89
N ARG A 36 -9.04 -13.71 2.17
CA ARG A 36 -10.06 -14.00 3.18
C ARG A 36 -10.96 -12.79 3.45
N ALA A 37 -10.39 -11.58 3.51
CA ALA A 37 -11.13 -10.33 3.67
C ALA A 37 -12.13 -10.11 2.51
N ARG A 38 -11.70 -10.35 1.26
CA ARG A 38 -12.58 -10.26 0.08
C ARG A 38 -13.72 -11.28 0.11
N GLN A 39 -13.41 -12.54 0.46
CA GLN A 39 -14.43 -13.59 0.59
C GLN A 39 -15.50 -13.23 1.62
N LEU A 40 -15.08 -12.71 2.80
CA LEU A 40 -16.02 -12.30 3.84
C LEU A 40 -16.83 -11.06 3.46
N SER A 41 -16.26 -10.17 2.64
CA SER A 41 -16.96 -8.99 2.12
C SER A 41 -18.02 -9.33 1.07
N ALA A 42 -17.88 -10.46 0.37
CA ALA A 42 -18.82 -10.91 -0.66
C ALA A 42 -20.07 -11.59 -0.08
N VAL A 43 -20.11 -11.87 1.23
CA VAL A 43 -21.26 -12.50 1.90
C VAL A 43 -22.43 -11.51 1.97
N SER A 44 -23.62 -11.94 1.56
CA SER A 44 -24.85 -11.15 1.67
C SER A 44 -25.10 -10.74 3.13
N GLY A 45 -25.29 -9.44 3.38
CA GLY A 45 -25.52 -8.90 4.72
C GLY A 45 -24.31 -8.18 5.34
N VAL A 46 -23.18 -8.09 4.63
CA VAL A 46 -22.08 -7.20 5.01
C VAL A 46 -22.23 -5.85 4.28
N PRO A 47 -22.51 -4.75 4.99
CA PRO A 47 -22.83 -3.44 4.37
C PRO A 47 -21.65 -2.70 3.73
N ALA A 48 -20.40 -3.01 4.13
CA ALA A 48 -19.18 -2.44 3.55
C ALA A 48 -18.06 -3.50 3.52
N PRO A 49 -17.04 -3.39 2.67
CA PRO A 49 -15.97 -4.39 2.61
C PRO A 49 -15.11 -4.39 3.88
N TYR A 50 -14.60 -5.57 4.23
CA TYR A 50 -13.53 -5.73 5.23
C TYR A 50 -12.17 -5.36 4.63
N ALA A 51 -11.35 -4.68 5.42
CA ALA A 51 -9.94 -4.43 5.14
C ALA A 51 -9.06 -5.10 6.21
N VAL A 52 -7.89 -5.58 5.79
CA VAL A 52 -6.88 -6.11 6.72
C VAL A 52 -6.19 -4.92 7.39
N ALA A 53 -6.33 -4.81 8.70
CA ALA A 53 -5.69 -3.76 9.49
C ALA A 53 -4.34 -4.21 10.06
N TRP A 54 -4.17 -5.51 10.27
CA TRP A 54 -2.94 -6.14 10.75
C TRP A 54 -2.98 -7.63 10.44
N ASP A 55 -1.81 -8.21 10.13
CA ASP A 55 -1.62 -9.64 9.98
C ASP A 55 -0.18 -10.05 10.32
N VAL A 56 0.01 -11.33 10.61
CA VAL A 56 1.32 -11.90 10.90
C VAL A 56 1.37 -13.38 10.53
N LEU A 57 2.51 -13.83 9.99
CA LEU A 57 2.78 -15.24 9.69
C LEU A 57 3.36 -15.94 10.93
N VAL A 58 2.72 -17.02 11.36
CA VAL A 58 3.11 -17.80 12.54
C VAL A 58 3.20 -19.29 12.22
N ASN A 59 3.99 -20.01 13.00
CA ASN A 59 4.18 -21.46 12.86
C ASN A 59 2.94 -22.27 13.27
N ASP A 60 2.12 -21.74 14.18
CA ASP A 60 0.85 -22.36 14.61
C ASP A 60 -0.26 -21.31 14.70
N CYS A 61 -0.93 -21.04 13.57
CA CYS A 61 -1.98 -20.02 13.50
C CYS A 61 -3.23 -20.40 14.30
N ASP A 62 -3.49 -21.71 14.45
CA ASP A 62 -4.59 -22.21 15.27
C ASP A 62 -4.36 -21.92 16.75
N HIS A 63 -3.13 -22.06 17.23
CA HIS A 63 -2.77 -21.72 18.59
C HIS A 63 -2.84 -20.23 18.89
N VAL A 64 -2.22 -19.43 18.02
CA VAL A 64 -2.04 -17.99 18.25
C VAL A 64 -3.40 -17.30 18.24
N GLU A 65 -4.27 -17.64 17.28
CA GLU A 65 -5.63 -17.10 17.22
C GLU A 65 -6.43 -17.43 18.49
N ARG A 66 -6.36 -18.68 18.95
CA ARG A 66 -7.01 -19.09 20.20
C ARG A 66 -6.50 -18.31 21.41
N LEU A 67 -5.18 -18.10 21.52
CA LEU A 67 -4.58 -17.32 22.62
C LEU A 67 -5.07 -15.86 22.60
N ILE A 68 -5.12 -15.24 21.42
CA ILE A 68 -5.62 -13.87 21.27
C ILE A 68 -7.10 -13.79 21.66
N HIS A 69 -7.92 -14.75 21.22
CA HIS A 69 -9.34 -14.80 21.59
C HIS A 69 -9.55 -15.01 23.08
N GLN A 70 -8.71 -15.81 23.74
CA GLN A 70 -8.74 -16.00 25.19
C GLN A 70 -8.38 -14.70 25.92
N HIS A 71 -7.35 -13.99 25.47
CA HIS A 71 -6.91 -12.75 26.08
C HIS A 71 -7.93 -11.60 25.90
N LEU A 72 -8.64 -11.58 24.78
CA LEU A 72 -9.66 -10.57 24.48
C LEU A 72 -11.09 -11.04 24.82
N ALA A 73 -11.25 -12.15 25.53
CA ALA A 73 -12.55 -12.81 25.76
C ALA A 73 -13.59 -11.89 26.42
N GLU A 74 -13.17 -11.01 27.33
CA GLU A 74 -14.05 -10.05 28.01
C GLU A 74 -14.65 -9.00 27.06
N THR A 75 -13.93 -8.67 25.98
CA THR A 75 -14.38 -7.69 24.98
C THR A 75 -15.13 -8.33 23.81
N ARG A 76 -15.33 -9.64 23.84
CA ARG A 76 -15.97 -10.38 22.74
C ARG A 76 -17.47 -10.09 22.71
N SER A 77 -17.95 -9.54 21.59
CA SER A 77 -19.33 -9.03 21.49
C SER A 77 -20.40 -10.13 21.53
N ARG A 78 -20.08 -11.33 21.01
CA ARG A 78 -20.86 -12.57 21.20
C ARG A 78 -19.97 -13.81 21.23
N ARG A 79 -20.33 -14.78 22.06
CA ARG A 79 -19.54 -16.02 22.27
C ARG A 79 -19.36 -16.86 20.99
N ASP A 80 -20.30 -16.77 20.04
CA ASP A 80 -20.31 -17.52 18.77
C ASP A 80 -19.55 -16.81 17.63
N ARG A 81 -19.13 -15.55 17.80
CA ARG A 81 -18.49 -14.79 16.72
C ARG A 81 -17.14 -14.23 17.12
N GLU A 82 -16.27 -14.09 16.13
CA GLU A 82 -14.89 -13.61 16.31
C GLU A 82 -14.79 -12.07 16.27
N PHE A 83 -15.80 -11.37 16.81
CA PHE A 83 -15.83 -9.91 16.87
C PHE A 83 -15.59 -9.42 18.29
N PHE A 84 -14.74 -8.39 18.40
CA PHE A 84 -14.27 -7.84 19.67
C PHE A 84 -14.54 -6.35 19.68
N ALA A 85 -15.23 -5.89 20.74
CA ALA A 85 -15.51 -4.49 21.03
C ALA A 85 -14.28 -3.86 21.69
N THR A 86 -13.21 -3.68 20.92
CA THR A 86 -11.96 -3.12 21.42
C THR A 86 -11.34 -2.17 20.38
N PRO A 87 -10.68 -1.08 20.80
CA PRO A 87 -9.96 -0.22 19.86
C PRO A 87 -8.91 -0.99 19.08
N LEU A 88 -8.79 -0.70 17.77
CA LEU A 88 -7.84 -1.37 16.88
C LEU A 88 -6.40 -1.38 17.44
N LYS A 89 -5.96 -0.26 18.01
CA LYS A 89 -4.63 -0.14 18.62
C LYS A 89 -4.39 -1.16 19.73
N ASN A 90 -5.41 -1.40 20.57
CA ASN A 90 -5.33 -2.38 21.66
C ASN A 90 -5.29 -3.81 21.10
N ALA A 91 -6.14 -4.11 20.12
CA ALA A 91 -6.15 -5.42 19.45
C ALA A 91 -4.79 -5.75 18.84
N ILE A 92 -4.15 -4.80 18.15
CA ILE A 92 -2.82 -4.98 17.54
C ILE A 92 -1.74 -5.20 18.62
N ALA A 93 -1.77 -4.42 19.72
CA ALA A 93 -0.80 -4.56 20.79
C ALA A 93 -0.85 -5.95 21.45
N VAL A 94 -2.06 -6.44 21.74
CA VAL A 94 -2.27 -7.79 22.29
C VAL A 94 -1.85 -8.86 21.28
N ALA A 95 -2.31 -8.75 20.04
CA ALA A 95 -2.04 -9.75 19.00
C ALA A 95 -0.55 -9.88 18.67
N SER A 96 0.16 -8.74 18.53
CA SER A 96 1.60 -8.74 18.29
C SER A 96 2.40 -9.33 19.45
N THR A 97 2.02 -9.04 20.70
CA THR A 97 2.66 -9.61 21.89
C THR A 97 2.50 -11.12 21.97
N ILE A 98 1.29 -11.63 21.70
CA ILE A 98 0.99 -13.06 21.73
C ILE A 98 1.64 -13.81 20.55
N ALA A 99 1.74 -13.17 19.38
CA ALA A 99 2.30 -13.79 18.19
C ALA A 99 3.85 -13.81 18.18
N ALA A 100 4.52 -12.90 18.90
CA ALA A 100 5.98 -12.78 18.94
C ALA A 100 6.76 -14.11 19.14
N PRO A 101 6.40 -15.00 20.08
CA PRO A 101 7.11 -16.27 20.26
C PRO A 101 6.82 -17.32 19.18
N PHE A 102 5.85 -17.10 18.30
CA PHE A 102 5.42 -18.04 17.26
C PHE A 102 5.75 -17.56 15.84
N LEU A 103 6.49 -16.47 15.70
CA LEU A 103 6.87 -15.91 14.40
C LEU A 103 7.69 -16.92 13.59
N CYS A 104 7.39 -16.98 12.29
CA CYS A 104 8.14 -17.78 11.35
C CYS A 104 9.23 -16.91 10.72
N GLU A 105 10.50 -17.23 10.95
CA GLU A 105 11.60 -16.59 10.23
C GLU A 105 11.54 -16.96 8.73
N PRO A 106 11.80 -16.02 7.81
CA PRO A 106 11.93 -16.35 6.40
C PRO A 106 13.17 -17.24 6.21
N GLU A 107 12.99 -18.42 5.62
CA GLU A 107 14.05 -19.40 5.39
C GLU A 107 15.23 -18.79 4.60
N ASN A 108 16.42 -18.80 5.22
CA ASN A 108 17.69 -18.30 4.70
C ASN A 108 18.17 -19.12 3.48
N LEU A 109 18.52 -18.46 2.36
CA LEU A 109 19.23 -19.07 1.24
C LEU A 109 20.73 -18.68 1.27
N ALA A 110 21.51 -19.59 1.86
CA ALA A 110 22.94 -19.89 1.63
C ALA A 110 24.05 -18.90 2.05
N SER A 111 24.86 -19.39 2.99
CA SER A 111 26.18 -18.97 3.47
C SER A 111 27.31 -19.36 2.49
N ASN A 112 28.23 -18.43 2.17
CA ASN A 112 29.71 -18.62 2.11
C ASN A 112 30.40 -17.49 1.34
N VAL A 113 31.17 -16.63 2.02
CA VAL A 113 32.51 -16.17 1.55
C VAL A 113 33.38 -15.86 2.79
N PRO A 114 34.64 -16.34 2.87
CA PRO A 114 35.52 -16.15 4.03
C PRO A 114 36.08 -14.72 4.12
N LEU A 115 36.23 -14.23 5.35
CA LEU A 115 36.84 -12.93 5.67
C LEU A 115 38.37 -12.98 5.52
N GLN A 116 38.95 -12.04 4.76
CA GLN A 116 40.30 -11.53 5.01
C GLN A 116 40.30 -9.99 5.06
N PRO A 117 41.10 -9.37 5.94
CA PRO A 117 40.99 -7.95 6.28
C PRO A 117 42.10 -7.10 5.64
N LEU A 118 41.81 -5.83 5.33
CA LEU A 118 42.64 -4.66 5.72
C LEU A 118 42.14 -3.33 5.13
N ALA A 119 42.32 -2.31 5.96
CA ALA A 119 42.51 -0.88 5.66
C ALA A 119 41.30 -0.06 5.15
N VAL A 120 40.68 0.60 6.12
CA VAL A 120 39.82 1.78 5.93
C VAL A 120 40.70 2.99 5.58
N PRO A 121 40.36 3.75 4.54
CA PRO A 121 40.37 5.20 4.65
C PRO A 121 38.97 5.78 4.41
N GLU A 122 38.76 6.93 5.02
CA GLU A 122 37.49 7.51 5.44
C GLU A 122 36.49 7.87 4.31
N GLN A 123 35.26 7.39 4.54
CA GLN A 123 33.92 7.86 4.16
C GLN A 123 33.68 8.43 2.74
N PRO A 124 33.01 7.61 1.90
CA PRO A 124 31.68 7.97 1.38
C PRO A 124 30.66 6.80 1.43
N GLU A 125 29.37 7.14 1.24
CA GLU A 125 28.21 6.26 0.94
C GLU A 125 27.69 5.26 2.00
N VAL A 126 26.56 5.58 2.62
CA VAL A 126 25.69 4.56 3.27
C VAL A 126 24.86 3.87 2.21
N ALA A 127 25.46 2.87 1.56
CA ALA A 127 24.78 1.85 0.79
C ALA A 127 24.02 0.90 1.72
N SER A 128 22.69 0.93 1.69
CA SER A 128 21.87 -0.15 2.26
C SER A 128 21.60 -1.21 1.19
N ARG A 129 22.24 -2.39 1.33
CA ARG A 129 22.01 -3.58 0.48
C ARG A 129 20.54 -4.06 0.51
N PRO A 130 20.07 -4.73 -0.57
CA PRO A 130 18.67 -4.74 -0.95
C PRO A 130 17.87 -5.72 -0.10
N LYS A 131 16.77 -5.24 0.49
CA LYS A 131 15.67 -6.12 0.88
C LYS A 131 15.15 -6.75 -0.41
N ARG A 132 14.92 -8.07 -0.42
CA ARG A 132 14.36 -8.76 -1.58
C ARG A 132 12.88 -8.36 -1.69
N VAL A 133 12.64 -7.21 -2.32
CA VAL A 133 11.32 -6.60 -2.55
C VAL A 133 10.55 -7.52 -3.50
N ARG A 134 9.32 -7.89 -3.14
CA ARG A 134 8.37 -8.46 -4.09
C ARG A 134 8.26 -7.46 -5.24
N ARG A 135 8.75 -7.82 -6.44
CA ARG A 135 8.79 -6.93 -7.61
C ARG A 135 7.41 -6.34 -7.88
N GLU A 136 7.18 -5.09 -7.50
CA GLU A 136 5.94 -4.36 -7.83
C GLU A 136 6.05 -3.78 -9.25
N GLY A 137 5.98 -4.69 -10.22
CA GLY A 137 5.90 -4.36 -11.64
C GLY A 137 7.22 -3.87 -12.26
N PRO A 138 7.29 -3.85 -13.61
CA PRO A 138 8.44 -3.27 -14.31
C PRO A 138 8.47 -1.75 -14.11
N GLU A 139 9.68 -1.22 -13.98
CA GLU A 139 9.99 0.21 -14.00
C GLU A 139 9.27 0.89 -15.20
N GLU A 140 8.58 1.99 -14.93
CA GLU A 140 7.69 2.62 -15.92
C GLU A 140 7.79 4.14 -15.88
N LEU A 141 7.92 4.74 -17.07
CA LEU A 141 7.70 6.16 -17.27
C LEU A 141 6.25 6.39 -17.70
N ILE A 142 5.52 7.17 -16.93
CA ILE A 142 4.21 7.69 -17.31
C ILE A 142 4.46 9.04 -17.98
N ALA A 143 4.46 9.01 -19.31
CA ALA A 143 4.77 10.16 -20.12
C ALA A 143 3.65 11.20 -20.05
N VAL A 144 4.06 12.47 -20.19
CA VAL A 144 3.14 13.59 -20.39
C VAL A 144 2.23 13.30 -21.58
N ALA A 145 0.94 13.64 -21.47
CA ALA A 145 0.00 13.48 -22.58
C ALA A 145 0.47 14.25 -23.83
N GLU A 146 0.28 13.70 -25.03
CA GLU A 146 0.71 14.32 -26.30
C GLU A 146 0.01 15.67 -26.56
N ASP A 147 -1.20 15.86 -26.02
CA ASP A 147 -2.00 17.09 -26.14
C ASP A 147 -1.72 18.10 -25.00
N CYS A 148 -0.57 18.02 -24.32
CA CYS A 148 -0.26 18.93 -23.23
C CYS A 148 -0.04 20.35 -23.78
N PRO A 149 -0.72 21.38 -23.22
CA PRO A 149 -0.62 22.75 -23.72
C PRO A 149 0.72 23.43 -23.37
N VAL A 150 1.54 22.81 -22.52
CA VAL A 150 2.83 23.34 -22.08
C VAL A 150 3.99 22.52 -22.65
N ASN A 151 5.08 23.21 -22.99
CA ASN A 151 6.31 22.61 -23.51
C ASN A 151 7.42 22.46 -22.46
N ARG A 152 7.12 22.84 -21.21
CA ARG A 152 7.98 22.69 -20.03
C ARG A 152 7.15 22.33 -18.81
N ALA A 153 7.82 21.71 -17.84
CA ALA A 153 7.19 21.35 -16.59
C ALA A 153 6.90 22.59 -15.73
N GLU A 154 5.63 22.89 -15.52
CA GLU A 154 5.18 24.06 -14.75
C GLU A 154 4.53 23.62 -13.43
N ALA A 155 4.87 24.29 -12.34
CA ALA A 155 4.25 24.01 -11.07
C ALA A 155 2.76 24.43 -11.13
N PRO A 156 1.81 23.56 -10.73
CA PRO A 156 0.40 23.94 -10.69
C PRO A 156 0.19 25.19 -9.81
N PRO A 157 -0.80 26.05 -10.13
CA PRO A 157 -1.01 27.31 -9.43
C PRO A 157 -1.34 27.11 -7.95
N LYS A 158 -0.82 28.00 -7.10
CA LYS A 158 -1.08 28.05 -5.66
C LYS A 158 -2.45 28.69 -5.39
N GLY A 159 -3.52 28.05 -5.85
CA GLY A 159 -4.90 28.49 -5.57
C GLY A 159 -5.27 28.35 -4.09
N ASN A 160 -6.34 29.05 -3.68
CA ASN A 160 -6.96 28.87 -2.36
C ASN A 160 -8.46 28.55 -2.53
N PRO A 161 -8.92 27.33 -2.24
CA PRO A 161 -8.17 26.19 -1.71
C PRO A 161 -7.19 25.57 -2.73
N LYS A 162 -6.14 24.90 -2.23
CA LYS A 162 -5.17 24.19 -3.08
C LYS A 162 -5.87 23.11 -3.92
N THR A 163 -5.55 23.05 -5.21
CA THR A 163 -6.08 22.03 -6.12
C THR A 163 -5.44 20.65 -5.84
N ILE A 164 -6.10 19.58 -6.28
CA ILE A 164 -5.53 18.21 -6.22
C ILE A 164 -4.19 18.14 -6.96
N ALA A 165 -4.09 18.81 -8.11
CA ALA A 165 -2.86 18.88 -8.89
C ALA A 165 -1.74 19.58 -8.10
N ARG A 166 -2.04 20.69 -7.42
CA ARG A 166 -1.07 21.40 -6.58
C ARG A 166 -0.58 20.56 -5.41
N LEU A 167 -1.50 19.88 -4.72
CA LEU A 167 -1.16 19.01 -3.60
C LEU A 167 -0.30 17.83 -4.04
N GLY A 168 -0.65 17.16 -5.13
CA GLY A 168 0.15 16.06 -5.66
C GLY A 168 1.52 16.49 -6.15
N TYR A 169 1.62 17.69 -6.73
CA TYR A 169 2.90 18.28 -7.13
C TYR A 169 3.80 18.50 -5.91
N GLU A 170 3.27 19.12 -4.84
CA GLU A 170 4.02 19.37 -3.60
C GLU A 170 4.52 18.06 -2.96
N ILE A 171 3.65 17.04 -2.87
CA ILE A 171 4.03 15.75 -2.28
C ILE A 171 5.19 15.10 -3.03
N LEU A 172 5.13 15.06 -4.37
CA LEU A 172 6.13 14.34 -5.17
C LEU A 172 7.42 15.14 -5.39
N ILE A 173 7.37 16.47 -5.38
CA ILE A 173 8.58 17.31 -5.48
C ILE A 173 9.35 17.37 -4.15
N GLU A 174 8.64 17.37 -3.01
CA GLU A 174 9.26 17.34 -1.67
C GLU A 174 9.82 15.94 -1.34
N HIS A 175 9.24 14.89 -1.92
CA HIS A 175 9.55 13.51 -1.56
C HIS A 175 9.66 12.58 -2.79
N PRO A 176 10.65 12.78 -3.67
CA PRO A 176 10.87 11.91 -4.82
C PRO A 176 11.22 10.49 -4.36
N TYR A 177 10.63 9.49 -5.02
CA TYR A 177 10.82 8.05 -4.71
C TYR A 177 10.55 7.68 -3.26
N LYS A 178 9.67 8.40 -2.58
CA LYS A 178 9.24 8.05 -1.22
C LYS A 178 7.98 7.21 -1.20
N TYR A 179 7.01 7.57 -2.04
CA TYR A 179 5.66 7.00 -1.99
C TYR A 179 5.40 6.09 -3.18
N THR A 180 4.83 4.92 -2.92
CA THR A 180 4.12 4.12 -3.93
C THR A 180 2.84 4.82 -4.37
N GLU A 181 2.22 4.36 -5.45
CA GLU A 181 0.96 4.93 -5.96
C GLU A 181 -0.15 4.98 -4.91
N ARG A 182 -0.32 3.89 -4.15
CA ARG A 182 -1.30 3.81 -3.05
C ARG A 182 -1.00 4.82 -1.95
N GLU A 183 0.25 4.89 -1.50
CA GLU A 183 0.69 5.79 -0.44
C GLU A 183 0.58 7.26 -0.86
N PHE A 184 0.86 7.55 -2.13
CA PHE A 184 0.70 8.87 -2.69
C PHE A 184 -0.77 9.33 -2.63
N PHE A 185 -1.72 8.48 -3.04
CA PHE A 185 -3.15 8.83 -2.98
C PHE A 185 -3.66 8.93 -1.54
N TYR A 186 -3.13 8.11 -0.63
CA TYR A 186 -3.42 8.23 0.80
C TYR A 186 -2.93 9.58 1.36
N GLU A 187 -1.66 9.93 1.16
CA GLU A 187 -1.10 11.21 1.62
C GLU A 187 -1.87 12.40 1.01
N LEU A 188 -2.22 12.31 -0.28
CA LEU A 188 -2.96 13.37 -0.96
C LEU A 188 -4.38 13.52 -0.44
N HIS A 189 -5.15 12.44 -0.33
CA HIS A 189 -6.58 12.50 -0.03
C HIS A 189 -6.89 12.40 1.47
N ALA A 190 -6.30 11.44 2.19
CA ALA A 190 -6.55 11.26 3.61
C ALA A 190 -5.88 12.38 4.43
N VAL A 191 -4.59 12.64 4.20
CA VAL A 191 -3.80 13.55 5.03
C VAL A 191 -4.01 15.00 4.59
N ARG A 192 -3.66 15.35 3.35
CA ARG A 192 -3.68 16.75 2.89
C ARG A 192 -5.09 17.29 2.62
N ARG A 193 -6.02 16.48 2.10
CA ARG A 193 -7.43 16.89 1.86
C ARG A 193 -8.39 16.57 2.99
N LYS A 194 -7.95 15.86 4.03
CA LYS A 194 -8.80 15.43 5.16
C LYS A 194 -10.04 14.64 4.70
N ARG A 195 -9.88 13.79 3.69
CA ARG A 195 -10.91 12.88 3.16
C ARG A 195 -10.47 11.40 3.27
N PRO A 196 -10.48 10.85 4.51
CA PRO A 196 -10.11 9.46 4.80
C PRO A 196 -11.12 8.42 4.24
N ASP A 197 -12.29 8.87 3.81
CA ASP A 197 -13.45 8.09 3.37
C ASP A 197 -13.37 7.61 1.91
N LEU A 198 -12.44 8.15 1.13
CA LEU A 198 -12.31 7.83 -0.29
C LEU A 198 -11.59 6.49 -0.52
N ASN A 199 -12.07 5.71 -1.48
CA ASN A 199 -11.41 4.47 -1.89
C ASN A 199 -10.17 4.77 -2.75
N TYR A 200 -8.99 4.78 -2.14
CA TYR A 200 -7.71 5.07 -2.79
C TYR A 200 -7.29 4.04 -3.85
N GLU A 201 -7.77 2.80 -3.75
CA GLU A 201 -7.46 1.73 -4.70
C GLU A 201 -8.13 1.96 -6.06
N SER A 202 -9.16 2.81 -6.11
CA SER A 202 -9.82 3.19 -7.36
C SER A 202 -9.08 4.28 -8.14
N TYR A 203 -8.11 4.94 -7.51
CA TYR A 203 -7.34 6.01 -8.13
C TYR A 203 -6.17 5.43 -8.92
N ASN A 204 -5.89 6.07 -10.05
CA ASN A 204 -4.85 5.66 -10.96
C ASN A 204 -3.96 6.86 -11.26
N ILE A 205 -2.65 6.73 -11.02
CA ILE A 205 -1.70 7.84 -11.17
C ILE A 205 -1.63 8.34 -12.62
N LYS A 206 -1.89 7.48 -13.62
CA LYS A 206 -1.96 7.85 -15.05
C LYS A 206 -3.13 8.81 -15.35
N ARG A 207 -4.07 8.96 -14.42
CA ARG A 207 -5.19 9.91 -14.52
C ARG A 207 -4.90 11.25 -13.85
N ALA A 208 -3.81 11.38 -13.10
CA ALA A 208 -3.48 12.59 -12.35
C ALA A 208 -3.27 13.79 -13.29
N GLN A 209 -3.81 14.94 -12.90
CA GLN A 209 -3.74 16.18 -13.70
C GLN A 209 -2.29 16.68 -13.89
N ILE A 210 -1.40 16.37 -12.96
CA ILE A 210 0.03 16.73 -13.02
C ILE A 210 0.69 16.16 -14.28
N VAL A 211 0.26 14.97 -14.71
CA VAL A 211 0.76 14.28 -15.91
C VAL A 211 0.08 14.78 -17.20
N LYS A 212 -1.07 15.44 -17.08
CA LYS A 212 -1.92 15.78 -18.23
C LYS A 212 -1.72 17.20 -18.74
N VAL A 213 -1.57 18.18 -17.85
CA VAL A 213 -1.68 19.59 -18.22
C VAL A 213 -0.51 20.46 -17.74
N HIS A 214 0.46 19.89 -17.03
CA HIS A 214 1.54 20.65 -16.38
C HIS A 214 2.95 20.25 -16.83
N GLY A 215 3.10 19.43 -17.87
CA GLY A 215 4.43 19.09 -18.42
C GLY A 215 5.30 18.18 -17.54
N TRP A 216 4.72 17.51 -16.54
CA TRP A 216 5.44 16.59 -15.66
C TRP A 216 5.17 15.13 -16.02
N GLY A 217 6.23 14.37 -16.32
CA GLY A 217 6.16 12.91 -16.28
C GLY A 217 6.19 12.40 -14.85
N ILE A 218 5.74 11.16 -14.68
CA ILE A 218 5.96 10.42 -13.43
C ILE A 218 6.82 9.20 -13.75
N HIS A 219 7.96 9.10 -13.07
CA HIS A 219 8.77 7.90 -13.08
C HIS A 219 8.38 7.03 -11.91
N ARG A 220 8.07 5.76 -12.19
CA ARG A 220 7.86 4.70 -11.21
C ARG A 220 9.10 3.79 -11.24
N ASP A 221 9.84 3.78 -10.14
CA ASP A 221 11.01 2.92 -9.99
C ASP A 221 10.64 1.43 -9.83
N GLN A 222 11.66 0.59 -9.72
CA GLN A 222 11.50 -0.87 -9.56
C GLN A 222 10.84 -1.28 -8.24
N ASP A 223 10.83 -0.38 -7.25
CA ASP A 223 10.13 -0.56 -5.97
C ASP A 223 8.70 0.00 -6.01
N GLY A 224 8.24 0.51 -7.15
CA GLY A 224 6.92 1.09 -7.34
C GLY A 224 6.77 2.52 -6.82
N LYS A 225 7.85 3.19 -6.44
CA LYS A 225 7.85 4.54 -5.87
C LYS A 225 7.90 5.59 -6.96
N LEU A 226 7.23 6.70 -6.69
CA LEU A 226 6.94 7.74 -7.68
C LEU A 226 7.86 8.95 -7.51
N ALA A 227 8.32 9.50 -8.62
CA ALA A 227 8.95 10.80 -8.68
C ALA A 227 8.48 11.59 -9.89
N LEU A 228 8.42 12.92 -9.74
CA LEU A 228 8.19 13.82 -10.87
C LEU A 228 9.45 13.94 -11.71
N VAL A 229 9.26 13.89 -13.03
CA VAL A 229 10.33 14.10 -14.01
C VAL A 229 9.86 15.15 -15.01
N ALA A 230 10.56 16.28 -15.08
CA ALA A 230 10.22 17.36 -15.99
C ALA A 230 10.46 16.92 -17.44
N MET A 231 9.51 17.20 -18.35
CA MET A 231 9.56 16.74 -19.75
C MET A 231 10.80 17.24 -20.52
N GLU A 232 11.32 18.40 -20.16
CA GLU A 232 12.50 19.00 -20.78
C GLU A 232 13.82 18.44 -20.24
N SER A 233 13.79 17.70 -19.14
CA SER A 233 15.00 17.19 -18.48
C SER A 233 15.68 16.09 -19.30
N PRO A 234 17.03 16.00 -19.30
CA PRO A 234 17.76 14.89 -19.93
C PRO A 234 17.30 13.52 -19.42
N ARG A 235 17.03 13.46 -18.10
CA ARG A 235 16.49 12.27 -17.42
C ARG A 235 15.17 11.78 -18.02
N TYR A 236 14.28 12.67 -18.44
CA TYR A 236 13.02 12.26 -19.09
C TYR A 236 13.28 11.55 -20.43
N LYS A 237 14.20 12.08 -21.25
CA LYS A 237 14.57 11.50 -22.54
C LYS A 237 15.25 10.15 -22.37
N GLU A 238 16.15 10.04 -21.39
CA GLU A 238 16.82 8.78 -21.05
C GLU A 238 15.82 7.71 -20.62
N LEU A 239 14.89 8.05 -19.71
CA LEU A 239 13.85 7.12 -19.25
C LEU A 239 12.93 6.71 -20.42
N GLN A 240 12.54 7.64 -21.29
CA GLN A 240 11.70 7.33 -22.45
C GLN A 240 12.38 6.33 -23.41
N ALA A 241 13.71 6.38 -23.55
CA ALA A 241 14.48 5.47 -24.39
C ALA A 241 14.78 4.12 -23.71
N THR A 242 14.89 4.10 -22.38
CA THR A 242 15.45 2.96 -21.63
C THR A 242 14.39 2.06 -21.02
N ILE A 243 13.24 2.62 -20.60
CA ILE A 243 12.23 1.89 -19.83
C ILE A 243 10.85 1.94 -20.50
N LYS A 244 9.96 1.07 -20.01
CA LYS A 244 8.59 0.99 -20.52
C LYS A 244 7.92 2.35 -20.34
N THR A 245 7.45 2.93 -21.44
CA THR A 245 6.71 4.19 -21.42
C THR A 245 5.23 3.93 -21.64
N SER A 246 4.38 4.47 -20.77
CA SER A 246 2.93 4.44 -20.94
C SER A 246 2.35 5.86 -21.07
N LYS A 247 1.34 6.00 -21.93
CA LYS A 247 0.65 7.27 -22.16
C LYS A 247 -0.42 7.49 -21.08
N ALA A 248 -0.57 8.74 -20.64
CA ALA A 248 -1.71 9.14 -19.81
C ALA A 248 -3.01 9.11 -20.62
N TYR A 249 -4.06 8.43 -20.14
CA TYR A 249 -5.34 8.32 -20.87
C TYR A 249 -6.36 9.39 -20.43
N ARG A 250 -7.11 9.93 -21.40
CA ARG A 250 -8.36 10.68 -21.22
C ARG A 250 -9.51 9.68 -21.38
N THR A 251 -10.31 9.43 -20.34
CA THR A 251 -11.62 8.81 -20.56
C THR A 251 -12.50 9.86 -21.23
N ASN A 252 -12.81 9.66 -22.51
CA ASN A 252 -13.94 10.36 -23.13
C ASN A 252 -15.19 10.00 -22.32
N LYS A 253 -15.95 11.03 -21.94
CA LYS A 253 -17.29 10.91 -21.41
C LYS A 253 -18.11 10.07 -22.41
N ALA A 254 -18.83 9.06 -21.94
CA ALA A 254 -19.78 8.32 -22.78
C ALA A 254 -20.80 9.30 -23.39
N PRO A 255 -21.24 9.09 -24.64
CA PRO A 255 -22.31 9.87 -25.22
C PRO A 255 -23.63 9.39 -24.59
N SER A 256 -24.40 10.31 -24.02
CA SER A 256 -25.82 10.06 -23.79
C SER A 256 -26.53 11.40 -23.91
N GLY A 257 -26.86 11.74 -25.15
CA GLY A 257 -28.07 12.50 -25.39
C GLY A 257 -29.25 11.65 -24.92
N LEU A 258 -30.07 12.22 -24.05
CA LEU A 258 -31.48 11.92 -24.00
C LEU A 258 -32.16 13.29 -23.93
N GLU A 259 -32.51 13.77 -25.12
CA GLU A 259 -33.61 14.68 -25.35
C GLU A 259 -34.88 13.88 -25.03
N LEU A 260 -35.66 14.33 -24.05
CA LEU A 260 -37.09 14.05 -24.00
C LEU A 260 -37.76 15.32 -23.47
N GLU A 261 -38.73 15.74 -24.28
CA GLU A 261 -39.69 16.83 -24.08
C GLU A 261 -40.39 16.80 -22.72
#